data_AF-A0A6J7E856-F1
#
_entry.id   AF-A0A6J7E856-F1
#
_cell.length_a   1.000
_cell.length_b   1.000
_cell.length_c   1.000
_cell.angle_alpha   90.00
_cell.angle_beta   90.00
_cell.angle_gamma   90.00
#
_symmetry.space_group_name_H-M   'P 1'
#
loop_
_entity.id
_entity.type
_entity.pdbx_description
1 polymer ?
#
loop_
_entity_poly.entity_id
_entity_poly.type
_entity_poly.pdbx_seq_one_letter_code
_entity_poly.pdbx_strand_id
1 'polypeptide(L)' 'MQDYTQHGDPERAERYRARHHKDLNTNDPTRAGYLSYYILWASPSFRANVQAFKNKFNL' A
#
# COMPACT_ATOMS: atom_id res chain seq x y z
N MET A 1 -2.13 -16.36 0.23
CA MET A 1 -1.91 -15.23 -0.70
C MET A 1 -0.84 -14.36 -0.06
N GLN A 2 0.28 -14.10 -0.73
CA GLN A 2 1.39 -13.30 -0.19
C GLN A 2 1.32 -11.88 -0.76
N ASP A 3 1.66 -10.87 0.04
CA ASP A 3 1.77 -9.47 -0.38
C ASP A 3 3.24 -9.04 -0.55
N TYR A 4 3.47 -7.80 -1.01
CA TYR A 4 4.81 -7.34 -1.36
C TYR A 4 5.76 -7.37 -0.16
N THR A 5 5.24 -7.24 1.06
CA THR A 5 6.03 -7.32 2.30
C THR A 5 6.55 -8.72 2.61
N GLN A 6 6.01 -9.75 1.94
CA GLN A 6 6.37 -11.15 2.15
C GLN A 6 7.20 -11.71 1.00
N HIS A 7 6.83 -11.45 -0.26
CA HIS A 7 7.46 -12.07 -1.42
C HIS A 7 8.49 -11.18 -2.13
N GLY A 8 8.46 -9.86 -1.93
CA GLY A 8 9.46 -8.93 -2.49
C GLY A 8 9.51 -8.82 -4.02
N ASP A 9 8.43 -9.17 -4.73
CA ASP A 9 8.35 -9.14 -6.21
C ASP A 9 7.79 -7.78 -6.66
N PRO A 10 8.63 -6.91 -7.28
CA PRO A 10 8.23 -5.56 -7.66
C PRO A 10 7.19 -5.54 -8.80
N GLU A 11 7.20 -6.52 -9.72
CA GLU A 11 6.23 -6.56 -10.82
C GLU A 11 4.82 -6.84 -10.29
N ARG A 12 4.69 -7.77 -9.34
CA ARG A 12 3.40 -8.05 -8.69
C ARG A 12 2.88 -6.82 -7.96
N ALA A 13 3.76 -6.07 -7.31
CA ALA A 13 3.40 -4.84 -6.64
C ALA A 13 2.93 -3.75 -7.59
N GLU A 14 3.58 -3.61 -8.74
CA GLU A 14 3.14 -2.68 -9.78
C GLU A 14 1.78 -3.07 -10.35
N ARG A 15 1.56 -4.35 -10.69
CA ARG A 15 0.27 -4.85 -11.18
C ARG A 15 -0.85 -4.64 -10.16
N TYR A 16 -0.57 -4.90 -8.88
CA TYR A 16 -1.54 -4.66 -7.81
C TYR A 16 -1.87 -3.17 -7.71
N ARG A 17 -0.86 -2.30 -7.64
CA ARG A 17 -1.06 -0.84 -7.55
C ARG A 17 -1.82 -0.30 -8.75
N ALA A 18 -1.51 -0.74 -9.98
CA ALA A 18 -2.23 -0.34 -11.18
C ALA A 18 -3.73 -0.69 -11.10
N ARG A 19 -4.06 -1.92 -10.65
CA ARG A 19 -5.45 -2.37 -10.52
C ARG A 19 -6.22 -1.68 -9.39
N HIS A 20 -5.53 -1.40 -8.29
CA HIS A 20 -6.11 -0.84 -7.06
C HIS A 20 -5.97 0.68 -6.96
N HIS A 21 -5.40 1.33 -7.97
CA HIS A 21 -5.34 2.80 -8.04
C HIS A 21 -6.72 3.45 -7.89
N LYS A 22 -7.77 2.82 -8.43
CA LYS A 22 -9.16 3.27 -8.30
C LYS A 22 -9.65 3.37 -6.84
N ASP A 23 -9.08 2.58 -5.93
CA ASP A 23 -9.45 2.60 -4.52
C ASP A 23 -8.99 3.91 -3.85
N LEU A 24 -7.99 4.59 -4.44
CA LEU A 24 -7.53 5.91 -4.02
C LEU A 24 -8.50 7.04 -4.39
N ASN A 25 -9.50 6.81 -5.24
CA ASN A 25 -10.48 7.85 -5.57
C ASN A 25 -11.39 8.21 -4.39
N THR A 26 -11.40 7.37 -3.35
CA THR A 26 -12.23 7.57 -2.16
C THR A 26 -11.70 8.68 -1.24
N ASN A 27 -10.44 9.11 -1.42
CA ASN A 27 -9.76 10.15 -0.64
C ASN A 27 -9.80 9.98 0.89
N ASP A 28 -10.08 8.76 1.36
CA ASP A 28 -10.19 8.41 2.77
C ASP A 28 -9.06 7.43 3.13
N PRO A 29 -8.02 7.90 3.84
CA PRO A 29 -6.86 7.07 4.20
C PRO A 29 -7.22 5.93 5.16
N THR A 30 -8.35 6.00 5.87
CA THR A 30 -8.73 4.95 6.83
C THR A 30 -9.32 3.71 6.17
N ARG A 31 -9.62 3.77 4.86
CA ARG A 31 -10.20 2.65 4.12
C ARG A 31 -9.19 1.55 3.86
N ALA A 32 -9.67 0.31 3.89
CA ALA A 32 -8.86 -0.88 3.64
C ALA A 32 -8.10 -0.86 2.30
N GLY A 33 -8.66 -0.21 1.26
CA GLY A 33 -8.01 -0.04 -0.04
C GLY A 33 -6.76 0.86 0.04
N TYR A 34 -6.87 1.98 0.75
CA TYR A 34 -5.75 2.90 1.02
C TYR A 34 -4.65 2.22 1.85
N LEU A 35 -5.06 1.57 2.95
CA LEU A 35 -4.13 0.85 3.82
C LEU A 35 -3.41 -0.25 3.04
N SER A 36 -4.12 -1.05 2.24
CA SER A 36 -3.48 -2.07 1.42
C SER A 36 -2.51 -1.46 0.42
N TYR A 37 -2.91 -0.43 -0.32
CA TYR A 37 -2.08 0.22 -1.33
C TYR A 37 -0.77 0.78 -0.76
N TYR A 38 -0.85 1.52 0.35
CA TYR A 38 0.31 2.21 0.93
C TYR A 38 1.09 1.38 1.94
N ILE A 39 0.47 0.45 2.65
CA ILE A 39 1.13 -0.31 3.72
C ILE A 39 1.63 -1.66 3.20
N LEU A 40 0.84 -2.37 2.40
CA LEU A 40 1.17 -3.73 1.94
C LEU A 40 1.84 -3.77 0.57
N TRP A 41 1.64 -2.73 -0.26
CA TRP A 41 2.09 -2.73 -1.66
C TRP A 41 2.99 -1.54 -2.04
N ALA A 42 3.47 -0.74 -1.07
CA ALA A 42 4.39 0.37 -1.33
C ALA A 42 5.87 -0.07 -1.35
N SER A 43 6.30 -0.90 -0.40
CA SER A 43 7.66 -1.43 -0.30
C SER A 43 7.65 -2.81 0.39
N PRO A 44 8.74 -3.59 0.32
CA PRO A 44 8.83 -4.87 1.04
C PRO A 44 8.92 -4.70 2.57
N SER A 45 9.03 -3.47 3.07
CA SER A 45 9.21 -3.18 4.50
C SER A 45 7.92 -2.65 5.15
N PHE A 46 7.14 -3.52 5.79
CA PHE A 46 5.88 -3.15 6.47
C PHE A 46 6.04 -1.97 7.45
N ARG A 47 7.05 -2.01 8.33
CA ARG A 47 7.29 -0.93 9.32
C ARG A 47 7.56 0.42 8.66
N ALA A 48 8.37 0.44 7.61
CA ALA A 48 8.68 1.65 6.87
C ALA A 48 7.42 2.20 6.19
N ASN A 49 6.60 1.32 5.63
CA ASN A 49 5.35 1.71 4.99
C ASN A 49 4.34 2.30 5.98
N VAL A 50 4.23 1.74 7.19
CA VAL A 50 3.37 2.29 8.26
C VAL A 50 3.83 3.70 8.67
N GLN A 51 5.13 3.91 8.87
CA GLN A 51 5.66 5.24 9.20
C GLN A 51 5.41 6.24 8.05
N ALA A 52 5.72 5.84 6.81
CA ALA A 52 5.49 6.68 5.64
C ALA A 52 4.00 7.03 5.49
N PHE A 53 3.10 6.08 5.75
CA PHE A 53 1.67 6.30 5.71
C PHE A 53 1.21 7.32 6.76
N LYS A 54 1.62 7.15 8.01
CA LYS A 54 1.31 8.11 9.10
C LYS A 54 1.82 9.52 8.80
N ASN A 55 3.06 9.63 8.34
CA ASN A 55 3.65 10.92 7.98
C ASN A 55 2.93 11.58 6.80
N LYS A 56 2.49 10.79 5.81
CA LYS A 56 1.81 11.30 4.62
C LYS A 56 0.40 11.83 4.91
N PHE A 57 -0.34 11.15 5.79
CA PHE A 57 -1.74 11.46 6.09
C PHE A 57 -1.93 12.16 7.44
N ASN A 58 -0.84 12.52 8.11
CA ASN A 58 -0.83 13.21 9.41
C ASN A 58 -1.67 12.48 10.48
N LEU A 59 -1.45 11.16 10.59
CA LEU A 59 -2.14 10.22 11.49
C LEU A 59 -1.27 9.76 12.65
#